data_AF-A0A858BU62-F1
#
_entry.id   AF-A0A858BU62-F1
#
_cell.length_a   1.000
_cell.length_b   1.000
_cell.length_c   1.000
_cell.angle_alpha   90.00
_cell.angle_beta   90.00
_cell.angle_gamma   90.00
#
_symmetry.space_group_name_H-M   'P 1'
#
loop_
_entity.id
_entity.type
_entity.pdbx_description
1 polymer ?
#
loop_
_entity_poly.entity_id
_entity_poly.type
_entity_poly.pdbx_seq_one_letter_code
_entity_poly.pdbx_strand_id
1 'polypeptide(L)'
;MKRNFTKVEPENVKIPYPHSYEEEDEIDLRELLLVLIKGKKLISVVTALVVVVTLIGSLVIPNISIGTKGEVQTAVKLYFGGIDKGLSPDGLPYDPNEIKAAEVLDKAMSNMALKNQPTASEVAACIALTAVIPDEAAETLQNIEDLKTEDLKLEKLESLEIHPDTYVLSFDVKNKLGLSLEEGQELLDNVLIEYKNQLMKKYSDYSVLADTFAGDFSVDKYDYIQATDLMNEQIQSMEQYTKNYMTDDSFTSQNTGMSKANILDALEAVRDVHIEMLYTKIAVSYATKNADKSVAVYEKLAEDKQREYSKRSEEASSLYLLITNFKVPEQTMVISGSTGGTLALKGQNTQYDSMVARYVTAENKATMALADSNYYLAEAARFSDSNTFSGPDSQSAKDIVKLLAITKGNISQNMKIVNTTVKDYYNDKAYKKYAEQLIPTQSYEKDNDINLLLNAAIAFVAGIILGSSIVLFREYLKNDEQEGGGDEA
;
A
#
# COMPACT_ATOMS: atom_id res chain seq x y z
N MET A 1 95.80 11.09 -33.98
CA MET A 1 94.92 9.92 -33.71
C MET A 1 93.50 10.35 -34.04
N LYS A 2 92.88 10.24 -35.23
CA LYS A 2 92.98 9.41 -36.44
C LYS A 2 92.80 7.90 -36.21
N ARG A 3 91.57 7.40 -36.37
CA ARG A 3 91.13 6.74 -37.63
C ARG A 3 89.65 6.35 -37.59
N ASN A 4 88.94 6.76 -38.64
CA ASN A 4 87.70 6.20 -39.15
C ASN A 4 87.81 4.68 -39.28
N PHE A 5 86.69 3.96 -39.14
CA PHE A 5 86.44 2.82 -40.01
C PHE A 5 84.97 2.71 -40.38
N THR A 6 84.78 2.66 -41.69
CA THR A 6 83.58 2.44 -42.47
C THR A 6 83.09 0.99 -42.35
N LYS A 7 81.78 0.83 -42.56
CA LYS A 7 81.02 -0.41 -42.87
C LYS A 7 81.82 -1.46 -43.66
N VAL A 8 81.54 -2.75 -43.44
CA VAL A 8 80.67 -3.62 -44.29
C VAL A 8 80.32 -4.91 -43.51
N GLU A 9 79.03 -5.28 -43.61
CA GLU A 9 78.33 -6.60 -43.51
C GLU A 9 79.17 -7.90 -43.37
N PRO A 10 78.62 -9.02 -42.82
CA PRO A 10 77.58 -9.76 -43.56
C PRO A 10 76.61 -10.69 -42.78
N GLU A 11 75.66 -11.15 -43.58
CA GLU A 11 75.12 -12.52 -43.67
C GLU A 11 73.90 -12.93 -42.85
N ASN A 12 73.00 -13.54 -43.62
CA ASN A 12 71.58 -13.68 -43.42
C ASN A 12 71.30 -15.17 -43.12
N VAL A 13 70.66 -15.47 -41.99
CA VAL A 13 70.17 -16.82 -41.68
C VAL A 13 68.67 -16.71 -41.39
N LYS A 14 67.86 -17.16 -42.37
CA LYS A 14 66.44 -17.52 -42.17
C LYS A 14 66.39 -18.79 -41.32
N ILE A 15 65.34 -19.12 -40.55
CA ILE A 15 63.95 -19.54 -40.88
C ILE A 15 63.24 -19.86 -39.51
N PRO A 16 61.97 -20.32 -39.37
CA PRO A 16 60.66 -20.11 -40.04
C PRO A 16 59.37 -20.10 -39.12
N TYR A 17 58.20 -19.76 -39.74
CA TYR A 17 56.75 -20.09 -39.46
C TYR A 17 55.89 -19.27 -38.45
N PRO A 18 54.53 -19.29 -38.52
CA PRO A 18 53.56 -19.40 -39.65
C PRO A 18 52.26 -18.50 -39.54
N HIS A 19 51.41 -18.59 -40.57
CA HIS A 19 49.94 -18.33 -40.67
C HIS A 19 49.45 -17.21 -41.61
N SER A 20 48.48 -17.66 -42.43
CA SER A 20 47.72 -17.06 -43.52
C SER A 20 46.60 -16.14 -43.04
N TYR A 21 46.37 -15.03 -43.75
CA TYR A 21 45.11 -14.28 -43.71
C TYR A 21 44.51 -14.28 -45.10
N GLU A 22 43.23 -14.66 -45.18
CA GLU A 22 42.37 -14.42 -46.33
C GLU A 22 42.26 -12.90 -46.51
N GLU A 23 42.36 -12.41 -47.75
CA GLU A 23 42.11 -11.01 -48.08
C GLU A 23 40.61 -10.75 -47.88
N GLU A 24 40.26 -10.03 -46.80
CA GLU A 24 38.94 -9.43 -46.63
C GLU A 24 38.79 -8.30 -47.66
N ASP A 25 37.66 -8.26 -48.38
CA ASP A 25 37.31 -7.18 -49.30
C ASP A 25 37.32 -5.82 -48.58
N GLU A 26 38.41 -5.06 -48.73
CA GLU A 26 38.51 -3.71 -48.20
C GLU A 26 37.62 -2.76 -49.03
N ILE A 27 36.55 -2.24 -48.43
CA ILE A 27 35.66 -1.24 -49.04
C ILE A 27 36.44 0.07 -49.28
N ASP A 28 36.79 0.39 -50.53
CA ASP A 28 37.46 1.66 -50.89
C ASP A 28 36.49 2.86 -50.78
N LEU A 29 36.84 3.84 -49.96
CA LEU A 29 36.09 5.10 -49.79
C LEU A 29 35.87 5.85 -51.12
N ARG A 30 36.74 5.67 -52.10
CA ARG A 30 36.58 6.26 -53.45
C ARG A 30 35.41 5.65 -54.20
N GLU A 31 35.16 4.37 -54.02
CA GLU A 31 34.09 3.65 -54.70
C GLU A 31 32.72 4.05 -54.17
N LEU A 32 32.58 4.12 -52.83
CA LEU A 32 31.38 4.64 -52.17
C LEU A 32 31.03 6.06 -52.66
N LEU A 33 32.05 6.92 -52.82
CA LEU A 33 31.86 8.29 -53.29
C LEU A 33 31.40 8.35 -54.76
N LEU A 34 31.91 7.47 -55.62
CA LEU A 34 31.46 7.36 -57.02
C LEU A 34 30.01 6.87 -57.13
N VAL A 35 29.62 5.90 -56.30
CA VAL A 35 28.25 5.37 -56.23
C VAL A 35 27.28 6.48 -55.81
N LEU A 36 27.61 7.28 -54.79
CA LEU A 36 26.82 8.43 -54.36
C LEU A 36 26.68 9.50 -55.46
N ILE A 37 27.76 9.79 -56.20
CA ILE A 37 27.73 10.76 -57.31
C ILE A 37 26.83 10.28 -58.46
N LYS A 38 26.85 8.98 -58.78
CA LYS A 38 25.96 8.37 -59.79
C LYS A 38 24.50 8.42 -59.35
N GLY A 39 24.23 8.21 -58.06
CA GLY A 39 22.89 8.25 -57.46
C GLY A 39 22.30 9.64 -57.21
N LYS A 40 23.02 10.73 -57.52
CA LYS A 40 22.64 12.12 -57.16
C LYS A 40 21.20 12.51 -57.49
N LYS A 41 20.63 12.02 -58.61
CA LYS A 41 19.23 12.30 -58.99
C LYS A 41 18.24 11.68 -58.00
N LEU A 42 18.50 10.47 -57.53
CA LEU A 42 17.66 9.77 -56.56
C LEU A 42 17.74 10.44 -55.18
N ILE A 43 18.97 10.80 -54.76
CA ILE A 43 19.19 11.55 -53.50
C ILE A 43 18.42 12.87 -53.53
N SER A 44 18.48 13.62 -54.62
CA SER A 44 17.75 14.90 -54.75
C SER A 44 16.22 14.72 -54.70
N VAL A 45 15.66 13.68 -55.33
CA VAL A 45 14.21 13.42 -55.32
C VAL A 45 13.72 13.02 -53.92
N VAL A 46 14.44 12.11 -53.25
CA VAL A 46 14.10 11.69 -51.87
C VAL A 46 14.21 12.88 -50.91
N THR A 47 15.26 13.70 -51.04
CA THR A 47 15.43 14.90 -50.21
C THR A 47 14.28 15.88 -50.41
N ALA A 48 13.88 16.14 -51.66
CA ALA A 48 12.75 17.02 -51.95
C ALA A 48 11.44 16.49 -51.36
N LEU A 49 11.19 15.18 -51.44
CA LEU A 49 9.98 14.57 -50.89
C LEU A 49 9.93 14.67 -49.36
N VAL A 50 11.04 14.39 -48.67
CA VAL A 50 11.14 14.53 -47.20
C VAL A 50 10.91 15.97 -46.78
N VAL A 51 11.52 16.94 -47.45
CA VAL A 51 11.29 18.37 -47.17
C VAL A 51 9.83 18.76 -47.37
N VAL A 52 9.19 18.31 -48.44
CA VAL A 52 7.77 18.60 -48.72
C VAL A 52 6.86 17.97 -47.66
N VAL A 53 7.09 16.71 -47.28
CA VAL A 53 6.31 16.02 -46.24
C VAL A 53 6.51 16.68 -44.88
N THR A 54 7.72 17.07 -44.51
CA THR A 54 7.99 17.77 -43.25
C THR A 54 7.36 19.16 -43.24
N LEU A 55 7.35 19.89 -44.37
CA LEU A 55 6.67 21.18 -44.48
C LEU A 55 5.15 21.04 -44.38
N ILE A 56 4.56 20.06 -45.07
CA ILE A 56 3.12 19.79 -44.99
C ILE A 56 2.75 19.31 -43.59
N GLY A 57 3.51 18.39 -43.00
CA GLY A 57 3.33 17.94 -41.62
C GLY A 57 3.42 19.09 -40.62
N SER A 58 4.39 19.99 -40.78
CA SER A 58 4.51 21.19 -39.93
C SER A 58 3.30 22.14 -40.05
N LEU A 59 2.57 22.10 -41.16
CA LEU A 59 1.36 22.90 -41.40
C LEU A 59 0.06 22.19 -40.97
N VAL A 60 0.02 20.86 -40.96
CA VAL A 60 -1.19 20.04 -40.69
C VAL A 60 -1.25 19.52 -39.24
N ILE A 61 -0.11 19.22 -38.61
CA ILE A 61 -0.02 18.79 -37.21
C ILE A 61 -0.56 19.80 -36.17
N PRO A 62 -0.69 21.12 -36.42
CA PRO A 62 -1.37 22.04 -35.49
C PRO A 62 -2.83 21.67 -35.15
N ASN A 63 -3.49 20.80 -35.94
CA ASN A 63 -4.86 20.37 -35.70
C ASN A 63 -5.01 19.18 -34.72
N ILE A 64 -3.91 18.64 -34.19
CA ILE A 64 -3.95 17.75 -33.00
C ILE A 64 -3.57 18.63 -31.80
N SER A 65 -4.58 19.29 -31.22
CA SER A 65 -4.37 20.29 -30.18
C SER A 65 -4.17 19.63 -28.81
N ILE A 66 -2.91 19.45 -28.41
CA ILE A 66 -2.53 19.32 -27.00
C ILE A 66 -2.01 20.70 -26.55
N GLY A 67 -2.85 21.43 -25.81
CA GLY A 67 -2.49 22.66 -25.10
C GLY A 67 -2.70 23.97 -25.84
N THR A 68 -3.40 24.92 -25.19
CA THR A 68 -3.46 26.33 -25.56
C THR A 68 -2.44 27.15 -24.73
N LYS A 69 -2.06 28.34 -25.21
CA LYS A 69 -1.01 29.17 -24.58
C LYS A 69 -1.39 29.50 -23.13
N GLY A 70 -0.50 29.20 -22.19
CA GLY A 70 -0.73 29.47 -20.77
C GLY A 70 -1.48 28.37 -20.03
N GLU A 71 -1.54 27.19 -20.63
CA GLU A 71 -2.13 25.99 -20.06
C GLU A 71 -1.04 25.05 -19.52
N VAL A 72 -1.34 24.36 -18.43
CA VAL A 72 -0.55 23.23 -17.93
C VAL A 72 -1.41 21.98 -17.98
N GLN A 73 -0.82 20.84 -18.32
CA GLN A 73 -1.57 19.58 -18.45
C GLN A 73 -0.89 18.41 -17.79
N THR A 74 -1.68 17.44 -17.35
CA THR A 74 -1.24 16.14 -16.84
C THR A 74 -2.25 15.05 -17.19
N ALA A 75 -1.83 13.79 -17.14
CA ALA A 75 -2.70 12.65 -17.35
C ALA A 75 -2.77 11.83 -16.06
N VAL A 76 -3.98 11.47 -15.65
CA VAL A 76 -4.26 10.63 -14.49
C VAL A 76 -4.94 9.35 -14.95
N LYS A 77 -4.48 8.20 -14.44
CA LYS A 77 -5.14 6.90 -14.60
C LYS A 77 -5.66 6.40 -13.27
N LEU A 78 -6.88 5.88 -13.28
CA LEU A 78 -7.58 5.35 -12.12
C LEU A 78 -7.53 3.82 -12.12
N TYR A 79 -7.38 3.21 -10.94
CA TYR A 79 -7.12 1.76 -10.81
C TYR A 79 -8.04 1.03 -9.83
N PHE A 80 -9.13 1.67 -9.39
CA PHE A 80 -10.00 1.08 -8.38
C PHE A 80 -11.08 0.18 -8.96
N GLY A 81 -11.47 -0.85 -8.21
CA GLY A 81 -12.46 -1.83 -8.67
C GLY A 81 -13.80 -1.17 -8.99
N GLY A 82 -14.34 -1.49 -10.17
CA GLY A 82 -15.60 -0.93 -10.68
C GLY A 82 -15.40 0.19 -11.71
N ILE A 83 -14.20 0.77 -11.85
CA ILE A 83 -13.96 1.86 -12.80
C ILE A 83 -14.18 1.43 -14.26
N ASP A 84 -13.89 0.17 -14.57
CA ASP A 84 -14.16 -0.50 -15.85
C ASP A 84 -15.65 -0.56 -16.21
N LYS A 85 -16.52 -0.34 -15.22
CA LYS A 85 -17.98 -0.31 -15.33
C LYS A 85 -18.57 1.08 -15.05
N GLY A 86 -17.71 2.10 -14.94
CA GLY A 86 -18.12 3.45 -14.56
C GLY A 86 -18.63 3.57 -13.12
N LEU A 87 -18.19 2.67 -12.22
CA LEU A 87 -18.60 2.63 -10.82
C LEU A 87 -17.45 3.01 -9.89
N SER A 88 -17.76 3.67 -8.78
CA SER A 88 -16.86 3.87 -7.65
C SER A 88 -16.72 2.59 -6.81
N PRO A 89 -15.73 2.52 -5.91
CA PRO A 89 -15.49 1.32 -5.09
C PRO A 89 -16.65 0.87 -4.20
N ASP A 90 -17.59 1.78 -3.90
CA ASP A 90 -18.84 1.50 -3.16
C ASP A 90 -19.98 1.00 -4.06
N GLY A 91 -19.75 0.87 -5.37
CA GLY A 91 -20.71 0.41 -6.36
C GLY A 91 -21.69 1.47 -6.87
N LEU A 92 -21.51 2.75 -6.49
CA LEU A 92 -22.27 3.87 -7.06
C LEU A 92 -21.68 4.33 -8.40
N PRO A 93 -22.42 5.08 -9.23
CA PRO A 93 -21.85 5.71 -10.43
C PRO A 93 -20.70 6.65 -10.09
N TYR A 94 -19.57 6.49 -10.78
CA TYR A 94 -18.39 7.33 -10.61
C TYR A 94 -18.57 8.69 -11.30
N ASP A 95 -18.33 9.79 -10.57
CA ASP A 95 -18.28 11.15 -11.15
C ASP A 95 -16.81 11.61 -11.29
N PRO A 96 -16.30 11.75 -12.52
CA PRO A 96 -14.93 12.21 -12.73
C PRO A 96 -14.72 13.69 -12.34
N ASN A 97 -15.80 14.47 -12.16
CA ASN A 97 -15.68 15.85 -11.66
C ASN A 97 -15.37 15.95 -10.17
N GLU A 98 -15.37 14.84 -9.42
CA GLU A 98 -14.94 14.84 -8.01
C GLU A 98 -13.50 15.39 -7.85
N ILE A 99 -12.65 15.27 -8.87
CA ILE A 99 -11.29 15.86 -8.89
C ILE A 99 -11.28 17.40 -8.80
N LYS A 100 -12.39 18.03 -9.18
CA LYS A 100 -12.63 19.48 -9.13
C LYS A 100 -13.43 19.91 -7.89
N ALA A 101 -13.71 18.99 -6.96
CA ALA A 101 -14.48 19.30 -5.76
C ALA A 101 -13.79 20.38 -4.92
N ALA A 102 -14.57 21.27 -4.31
CA ALA A 102 -14.03 22.39 -3.54
C ALA A 102 -13.07 21.95 -2.42
N GLU A 103 -13.38 20.85 -1.70
CA GLU A 103 -12.50 20.32 -0.66
C GLU A 103 -11.11 19.91 -1.18
N VAL A 104 -11.03 19.38 -2.41
CA VAL A 104 -9.76 18.98 -3.05
C VAL A 104 -8.96 20.22 -3.41
N LEU A 105 -9.60 21.18 -4.08
CA LEU A 105 -8.96 22.40 -4.56
C LEU A 105 -8.50 23.30 -3.40
N ASP A 106 -9.32 23.46 -2.36
CA ASP A 106 -8.98 24.27 -1.18
C ASP A 106 -7.76 23.71 -0.44
N LYS A 107 -7.67 22.38 -0.27
CA LYS A 107 -6.49 21.74 0.34
C LYS A 107 -5.25 21.88 -0.54
N ALA A 108 -5.40 21.69 -1.85
CA ALA A 108 -4.30 21.81 -2.80
C ALA A 108 -3.67 23.21 -2.74
N MET A 109 -4.50 24.25 -2.68
CA MET A 109 -4.03 25.64 -2.55
C MET A 109 -3.46 25.96 -1.15
N SER A 110 -4.03 25.39 -0.09
CA SER A 110 -3.57 25.64 1.29
C SER A 110 -2.14 25.17 1.56
N ASN A 111 -1.66 24.21 0.76
CA ASN A 111 -0.29 23.68 0.84
C ASN A 111 0.74 24.54 0.10
N MET A 112 0.31 25.60 -0.61
CA MET A 112 1.15 26.40 -1.50
C MET A 112 1.31 27.85 -1.02
N ALA A 113 2.48 28.43 -1.27
CA ALA A 113 2.74 29.85 -1.07
C ALA A 113 2.38 30.67 -2.32
N LEU A 114 1.09 30.71 -2.67
CA LEU A 114 0.61 31.42 -3.86
C LEU A 114 0.64 32.93 -3.68
N LYS A 115 1.07 33.67 -4.71
CA LYS A 115 1.02 35.15 -4.70
C LYS A 115 -0.40 35.70 -4.72
N ASN A 116 -1.29 35.04 -5.46
CA ASN A 116 -2.73 35.30 -5.48
C ASN A 116 -3.43 34.11 -4.81
N GLN A 117 -4.46 34.36 -4.01
CA GLN A 117 -5.27 33.31 -3.39
C GLN A 117 -6.59 33.18 -4.12
N PRO A 118 -6.66 32.39 -5.22
CA PRO A 118 -7.93 32.12 -5.89
C PRO A 118 -8.82 31.26 -5.00
N THR A 119 -10.12 31.34 -5.25
CA THR A 119 -11.11 30.44 -4.64
C THR A 119 -11.18 29.11 -5.39
N ALA A 120 -11.61 28.04 -4.72
CA ALA A 120 -11.81 26.74 -5.38
C ALA A 120 -12.72 26.82 -6.60
N SER A 121 -13.76 27.67 -6.59
CA SER A 121 -14.65 27.84 -7.74
C SER A 121 -13.94 28.46 -8.95
N GLU A 122 -13.02 29.40 -8.72
CA GLU A 122 -12.25 30.04 -9.80
C GLU A 122 -11.24 29.05 -10.41
N VAL A 123 -10.58 28.25 -9.56
CA VAL A 123 -9.67 27.19 -10.01
C VAL A 123 -10.44 26.11 -10.78
N ALA A 124 -11.58 25.64 -10.26
CA ALA A 124 -12.42 24.64 -10.92
C ALA A 124 -12.87 25.09 -12.32
N ALA A 125 -13.17 26.38 -12.50
CA ALA A 125 -13.57 26.95 -13.79
C ALA A 125 -12.43 27.02 -14.81
N CYS A 126 -11.18 26.86 -14.37
CA CYS A 126 -9.99 26.85 -15.21
C CYS A 126 -9.44 25.44 -15.47
N ILE A 127 -9.95 24.41 -14.77
CA ILE A 127 -9.61 23.01 -15.01
C ILE A 127 -10.63 22.38 -15.96
N ALA A 128 -10.17 21.93 -17.12
CA ALA A 128 -10.90 21.06 -18.04
C ALA A 128 -10.45 19.60 -17.84
N LEU A 129 -11.40 18.68 -17.96
CA LEU A 129 -11.18 17.25 -17.81
C LEU A 129 -11.63 16.55 -19.10
N THR A 130 -10.71 15.84 -19.75
CA THR A 130 -10.96 15.14 -21.01
C THR A 130 -10.74 13.64 -20.80
N ALA A 131 -11.77 12.84 -21.04
CA ALA A 131 -11.66 11.38 -21.00
C ALA A 131 -10.78 10.87 -22.14
N VAL A 132 -9.86 9.96 -21.83
CA VAL A 132 -9.11 9.20 -22.82
C VAL A 132 -9.89 7.94 -23.15
N ILE A 133 -10.11 7.71 -24.44
CA ILE A 133 -10.81 6.51 -24.92
C ILE A 133 -9.89 5.30 -24.69
N PRO A 134 -10.34 4.25 -23.97
CA PRO A 134 -9.58 3.01 -23.82
C PRO A 134 -9.30 2.34 -25.17
N ASP A 135 -8.17 1.68 -25.33
CA ASP A 135 -7.75 1.05 -26.61
C ASP A 135 -8.82 0.09 -27.17
N GLU A 136 -9.45 -0.70 -26.30
CA GLU A 136 -10.53 -1.65 -26.66
C GLU A 136 -11.77 -0.93 -27.23
N ALA A 137 -12.10 0.24 -26.67
CA ALA A 137 -13.19 1.08 -27.17
C ALA A 137 -12.79 1.79 -28.47
N ALA A 138 -11.53 2.20 -28.63
CA ALA A 138 -11.01 2.79 -29.86
C ALA A 138 -11.06 1.79 -31.03
N GLU A 139 -10.67 0.54 -30.80
CA GLU A 139 -10.79 -0.53 -31.81
C GLU A 139 -12.27 -0.80 -32.16
N THR A 140 -13.15 -0.81 -31.15
CA THR A 140 -14.59 -0.96 -31.38
C THR A 140 -15.17 0.19 -32.20
N LEU A 141 -14.78 1.43 -31.92
CA LEU A 141 -15.18 2.62 -32.67
C LEU A 141 -14.68 2.58 -34.11
N GLN A 142 -13.42 2.17 -34.34
CA GLN A 142 -12.86 2.01 -35.67
C GLN A 142 -13.62 0.93 -36.47
N ASN A 143 -13.95 -0.19 -35.83
CA ASN A 143 -14.76 -1.25 -36.44
C ASN A 143 -16.19 -0.79 -36.76
N ILE A 144 -16.76 0.13 -35.99
CA ILE A 144 -18.06 0.74 -36.28
C ILE A 144 -17.94 1.70 -37.47
N GLU A 145 -16.87 2.51 -37.53
CA GLU A 145 -16.62 3.46 -38.63
C GLU A 145 -16.52 2.75 -40.00
N ASP A 146 -15.94 1.54 -40.02
CA ASP A 146 -15.80 0.69 -41.21
C ASP A 146 -17.11 0.01 -41.67
N LEU A 147 -18.22 0.15 -40.94
CA LEU A 147 -19.52 -0.39 -41.37
C LEU A 147 -20.04 0.32 -42.61
N LYS A 148 -20.71 -0.42 -43.50
CA LYS A 148 -21.13 0.08 -44.82
C LYS A 148 -22.42 0.93 -44.81
N THR A 149 -23.17 0.90 -43.72
CA THR A 149 -24.52 1.47 -43.63
C THR A 149 -24.65 2.32 -42.37
N GLU A 150 -25.07 3.57 -42.55
CA GLU A 150 -25.18 4.57 -41.48
C GLU A 150 -26.16 4.16 -40.38
N ASP A 151 -27.25 3.44 -40.70
CA ASP A 151 -28.22 2.97 -39.70
C ASP A 151 -27.59 1.98 -38.69
N LEU A 152 -26.76 1.06 -39.19
CA LEU A 152 -26.01 0.10 -38.36
C LEU A 152 -24.89 0.77 -37.56
N LYS A 153 -24.29 1.85 -38.10
CA LYS A 153 -23.33 2.66 -37.33
C LYS A 153 -24.01 3.31 -36.14
N LEU A 154 -25.14 3.97 -36.40
CA LEU A 154 -25.89 4.69 -35.38
C LEU A 154 -26.37 3.73 -34.27
N GLU A 155 -26.96 2.59 -34.63
CA GLU A 155 -27.39 1.57 -33.65
C GLU A 155 -26.24 1.09 -32.77
N LYS A 156 -25.07 0.79 -33.36
CA LYS A 156 -23.90 0.35 -32.59
C LYS A 156 -23.32 1.44 -31.71
N LEU A 157 -23.25 2.68 -32.21
CA LEU A 157 -22.83 3.85 -31.45
C LEU A 157 -23.74 4.11 -30.25
N GLU A 158 -25.07 3.98 -30.43
CA GLU A 158 -26.05 4.16 -29.35
C GLU A 158 -25.95 3.08 -28.27
N SER A 159 -25.49 1.87 -28.63
CA SER A 159 -25.30 0.75 -27.68
C SER A 159 -23.93 0.74 -26.98
N LEU A 160 -22.99 1.58 -27.41
CA LEU A 160 -21.61 1.54 -26.93
C LEU A 160 -21.49 2.32 -25.62
N GLU A 161 -21.33 1.59 -24.51
CA GLU A 161 -20.98 2.17 -23.22
C GLU A 161 -19.45 2.21 -23.07
N ILE A 162 -18.88 3.43 -23.02
CA ILE A 162 -17.45 3.63 -22.79
C ILE A 162 -17.24 4.16 -21.38
N HIS A 163 -16.47 3.43 -20.59
CA HIS A 163 -16.09 3.81 -19.23
C HIS A 163 -14.58 4.12 -19.20
N PRO A 164 -14.19 5.40 -19.34
CA PRO A 164 -12.78 5.79 -19.33
C PRO A 164 -12.19 5.65 -17.92
N ASP A 165 -11.00 5.08 -17.82
CA ASP A 165 -10.20 5.00 -16.59
C ASP A 165 -9.06 6.04 -16.57
N THR A 166 -8.85 6.73 -17.70
CA THR A 166 -7.74 7.66 -17.92
C THR A 166 -8.29 9.01 -18.35
N TYR A 167 -7.78 10.09 -17.75
CA TYR A 167 -8.22 11.45 -18.00
C TYR A 167 -7.05 12.40 -18.17
N VAL A 168 -7.17 13.33 -19.12
CA VAL A 168 -6.26 14.47 -19.26
C VAL A 168 -6.87 15.66 -18.53
N LEU A 169 -6.11 16.18 -17.57
CA LEU A 169 -6.42 17.43 -16.89
C LEU A 169 -5.69 18.57 -17.57
N SER A 170 -6.43 19.62 -17.85
CA SER A 170 -5.99 20.83 -18.55
C SER A 170 -6.30 22.03 -17.68
N PHE A 171 -5.29 22.83 -17.32
CA PHE A 171 -5.46 23.97 -16.44
C PHE A 171 -4.99 25.27 -17.12
N ASP A 172 -5.92 26.19 -17.39
CA ASP A 172 -5.62 27.53 -17.94
C ASP A 172 -5.14 28.47 -16.83
N VAL A 173 -3.85 28.78 -16.86
CA VAL A 173 -3.12 29.49 -15.80
C VAL A 173 -3.03 31.00 -16.08
N LYS A 174 -2.92 31.41 -17.35
CA LYS A 174 -2.55 32.79 -17.72
C LYS A 174 -3.72 33.78 -17.78
N ASN A 175 -4.95 33.35 -18.05
CA ASN A 175 -6.02 34.29 -18.42
C ASN A 175 -6.96 34.73 -17.28
N LYS A 176 -7.05 33.97 -16.17
CA LYS A 176 -8.08 34.21 -15.13
C LYS A 176 -7.57 34.33 -13.69
N LEU A 177 -6.48 33.63 -13.34
CA LEU A 177 -6.04 33.50 -11.94
C LEU A 177 -4.77 34.31 -11.62
N GLY A 178 -4.07 34.78 -12.66
CA GLY A 178 -2.81 35.52 -12.51
C GLY A 178 -1.68 34.69 -11.89
N LEU A 179 -1.75 33.36 -12.03
CA LEU A 179 -0.73 32.43 -11.58
C LEU A 179 0.39 32.33 -12.63
N SER A 180 1.62 32.12 -12.18
CA SER A 180 2.73 31.71 -13.05
C SER A 180 2.56 30.26 -13.49
N LEU A 181 3.29 29.84 -14.53
CA LEU A 181 3.25 28.44 -14.98
C LEU A 181 3.80 27.47 -13.94
N GLU A 182 4.83 27.87 -13.19
CA GLU A 182 5.38 27.06 -12.09
C GLU A 182 4.33 26.86 -10.98
N GLU A 183 3.65 27.94 -10.56
CA GLU A 183 2.52 27.87 -9.62
C GLU A 183 1.37 27.01 -10.20
N GLY A 184 1.13 27.07 -11.51
CA GLY A 184 0.13 26.23 -12.17
C GLY A 184 0.48 24.74 -12.17
N GLN A 185 1.75 24.40 -12.42
CA GLN A 185 2.24 23.03 -12.39
C GLN A 185 2.12 22.45 -10.98
N GLU A 186 2.65 23.17 -9.99
CA GLU A 186 2.61 22.75 -8.58
C GLU A 186 1.15 22.63 -8.08
N LEU A 187 0.26 23.55 -8.49
CA LEU A 187 -1.15 23.46 -8.14
C LEU A 187 -1.80 22.21 -8.74
N LEU A 188 -1.57 21.91 -10.01
CA LEU A 188 -2.17 20.74 -10.66
C LEU A 188 -1.65 19.42 -10.05
N ASP A 189 -0.36 19.35 -9.72
CA ASP A 189 0.23 18.21 -8.98
C ASP A 189 -0.41 18.06 -7.59
N ASN A 190 -0.57 19.17 -6.85
CA ASN A 190 -1.22 19.16 -5.54
C ASN A 190 -2.71 18.77 -5.63
N VAL A 191 -3.43 19.18 -6.68
CA VAL A 191 -4.81 18.74 -6.93
C VAL A 191 -4.87 17.22 -7.12
N LEU A 192 -3.95 16.62 -7.87
CA LEU A 192 -3.89 15.16 -8.02
C LEU A 192 -3.61 14.46 -6.67
N ILE A 193 -2.69 15.00 -5.87
CA ILE A 193 -2.37 14.47 -4.53
C ILE A 193 -3.59 14.54 -3.62
N GLU A 194 -4.29 15.69 -3.57
CA GLU A 194 -5.43 15.87 -2.67
C GLU A 194 -6.68 15.11 -3.15
N TYR A 195 -6.88 14.99 -4.45
CA TYR A 195 -7.96 14.15 -4.99
C TYR A 195 -7.77 12.69 -4.58
N LYS A 196 -6.54 12.21 -4.69
CA LYS A 196 -6.18 10.87 -4.26
C LYS A 196 -6.36 10.69 -2.75
N ASN A 197 -5.96 11.67 -1.94
CA ASN A 197 -6.23 11.66 -0.50
C ASN A 197 -7.74 11.58 -0.20
N GLN A 198 -8.57 12.25 -1.00
CA GLN A 198 -10.02 12.19 -0.88
C GLN A 198 -10.57 10.80 -1.22
N LEU A 199 -10.16 10.20 -2.35
CA LEU A 199 -10.54 8.84 -2.71
C LEU A 199 -10.13 7.83 -1.63
N MET A 200 -8.94 7.99 -1.06
CA MET A 200 -8.50 7.19 0.07
C MET A 200 -9.38 7.39 1.30
N LYS A 201 -9.65 8.62 1.70
CA LYS A 201 -10.53 8.89 2.85
C LYS A 201 -11.94 8.30 2.66
N LYS A 202 -12.42 8.26 1.41
CA LYS A 202 -13.75 7.76 1.05
C LYS A 202 -13.80 6.22 0.97
N TYR A 203 -12.74 5.58 0.45
CA TYR A 203 -12.77 4.17 0.06
C TYR A 203 -11.66 3.30 0.66
N SER A 204 -10.71 3.85 1.41
CA SER A 204 -9.70 3.03 2.10
C SER A 204 -10.28 2.41 3.37
N ASP A 205 -10.12 1.10 3.49
CA ASP A 205 -10.62 0.32 4.63
C ASP A 205 -9.86 0.56 5.95
N TYR A 206 -8.91 1.50 6.03
CA TYR A 206 -8.17 1.73 7.26
C TYR A 206 -8.93 2.69 8.19
N SER A 207 -9.30 2.21 9.37
CA SER A 207 -9.94 3.02 10.42
C SER A 207 -8.89 3.71 11.28
N VAL A 208 -8.96 5.01 11.54
CA VAL A 208 -8.08 5.64 12.54
C VAL A 208 -8.32 5.00 13.90
N LEU A 209 -7.25 4.51 14.56
CA LEU A 209 -7.35 3.97 15.90
C LEU A 209 -7.78 5.07 16.87
N ALA A 210 -8.88 4.83 17.57
CA ALA A 210 -9.41 5.77 18.55
C ALA A 210 -8.50 5.87 19.78
N ASP A 211 -8.36 7.10 20.28
CA ASP A 211 -7.65 7.39 21.53
C ASP A 211 -8.63 7.34 22.70
N THR A 212 -8.54 6.28 23.51
CA THR A 212 -9.35 6.10 24.73
C THR A 212 -9.16 7.25 25.73
N PHE A 213 -8.04 7.98 25.64
CA PHE A 213 -7.71 9.09 26.52
C PHE A 213 -8.00 10.49 25.93
N ALA A 214 -8.60 10.56 24.74
CA ALA A 214 -8.98 11.83 24.14
C ALA A 214 -10.15 12.52 24.86
N GLY A 215 -10.20 13.85 24.76
CA GLY A 215 -11.27 14.67 25.33
C GLY A 215 -11.26 14.74 26.85
N ASP A 216 -12.44 14.72 27.47
CA ASP A 216 -12.64 14.84 28.93
C ASP A 216 -12.36 13.53 29.70
N PHE A 217 -11.74 12.54 29.04
CA PHE A 217 -11.38 11.29 29.67
C PHE A 217 -10.25 11.51 30.68
N SER A 218 -10.59 11.37 31.97
CA SER A 218 -9.64 11.48 33.07
C SER A 218 -9.43 10.13 33.73
N VAL A 219 -8.18 9.67 33.69
CA VAL A 219 -7.72 8.48 34.41
C VAL A 219 -7.79 8.68 35.93
N ASP A 220 -7.93 9.93 36.40
CA ASP A 220 -8.04 10.24 37.82
C ASP A 220 -9.35 9.76 38.44
N LYS A 221 -10.38 9.55 37.61
CA LYS A 221 -11.68 9.01 38.03
C LYS A 221 -11.64 7.52 38.38
N TYR A 222 -10.59 6.81 37.97
CA TYR A 222 -10.41 5.39 38.18
C TYR A 222 -9.47 5.12 39.34
N ASP A 223 -9.62 3.98 40.02
CA ASP A 223 -8.60 3.51 40.95
C ASP A 223 -7.28 3.25 40.21
N TYR A 224 -6.15 3.21 40.91
CA TYR A 224 -4.82 3.04 40.31
C TYR A 224 -4.75 1.77 39.48
N ILE A 225 -5.27 0.64 39.98
CA ILE A 225 -5.24 -0.63 39.23
C ILE A 225 -6.09 -0.55 37.95
N GLN A 226 -7.28 0.04 38.05
CA GLN A 226 -8.19 0.21 36.91
C GLN A 226 -7.61 1.15 35.85
N ALA A 227 -6.93 2.21 36.29
CA ALA A 227 -6.21 3.13 35.41
C ALA A 227 -5.08 2.40 34.65
N THR A 228 -4.34 1.53 35.33
CA THR A 228 -3.29 0.71 34.73
C THR A 228 -3.84 -0.31 33.73
N ASP A 229 -4.94 -0.99 34.08
CA ASP A 229 -5.60 -1.95 33.19
C ASP A 229 -6.04 -1.30 31.88
N LEU A 230 -6.68 -0.13 31.95
CA LEU A 230 -7.11 0.59 30.76
C LEU A 230 -5.94 1.02 29.86
N MET A 231 -4.80 1.40 30.46
CA MET A 231 -3.58 1.70 29.71
C MET A 231 -3.03 0.47 29.00
N ASN A 232 -3.03 -0.69 29.67
CA ASN A 232 -2.63 -1.96 29.08
C ASN A 232 -3.55 -2.38 27.92
N GLU A 233 -4.87 -2.24 28.09
CA GLU A 233 -5.87 -2.51 27.05
C GLU A 233 -5.68 -1.61 25.81
N GLN A 234 -5.34 -0.32 26.01
CA GLN A 234 -5.01 0.57 24.89
C GLN A 234 -3.75 0.11 24.16
N ILE A 235 -2.72 -0.37 24.87
CA ILE A 235 -1.50 -0.92 24.25
C ILE A 235 -1.83 -2.15 23.41
N GLN A 236 -2.59 -3.09 23.95
CA GLN A 236 -3.04 -4.27 23.21
C GLN A 236 -3.85 -3.89 21.96
N SER A 237 -4.71 -2.88 22.07
CA SER A 237 -5.48 -2.36 20.94
C SER A 237 -4.58 -1.77 19.85
N MET A 238 -3.53 -1.02 20.23
CA MET A 238 -2.52 -0.51 19.30
C MET A 238 -1.74 -1.63 18.60
N GLU A 239 -1.34 -2.67 19.33
CA GLU A 239 -0.64 -3.83 18.77
C GLU A 239 -1.51 -4.58 17.76
N GLN A 240 -2.77 -4.86 18.11
CA GLN A 240 -3.71 -5.56 17.22
C GLN A 240 -4.04 -4.72 15.99
N TYR A 241 -4.27 -3.42 16.18
CA TYR A 241 -4.46 -2.49 15.08
C TYR A 241 -3.27 -2.54 14.12
N THR A 242 -2.05 -2.41 14.63
CA THR A 242 -0.83 -2.47 13.80
C THR A 242 -0.71 -3.81 13.05
N LYS A 243 -0.97 -4.94 13.72
CA LYS A 243 -0.91 -6.28 13.11
C LYS A 243 -1.95 -6.48 12.00
N ASN A 244 -3.17 -6.00 12.20
CA ASN A 244 -4.27 -6.18 11.25
C ASN A 244 -4.14 -5.28 10.02
N TYR A 245 -3.65 -4.06 10.23
CA TYR A 245 -3.61 -3.03 9.20
C TYR A 245 -2.26 -2.94 8.48
N MET A 246 -1.16 -3.47 9.04
CA MET A 246 0.13 -3.58 8.36
C MET A 246 0.49 -5.04 8.06
N THR A 247 0.26 -5.46 6.82
CA THR A 247 0.53 -6.86 6.40
C THR A 247 1.91 -7.04 5.75
N ASP A 248 2.58 -5.96 5.37
CA ASP A 248 3.91 -6.00 4.77
C ASP A 248 4.94 -5.62 5.82
N ASP A 249 5.77 -6.59 6.19
CA ASP A 249 6.78 -6.40 7.24
C ASP A 249 8.00 -5.60 6.74
N SER A 250 8.15 -5.39 5.42
CA SER A 250 9.25 -4.63 4.83
C SER A 250 8.99 -3.12 4.74
N PHE A 251 7.74 -2.68 4.91
CA PHE A 251 7.38 -1.28 4.83
C PHE A 251 7.99 -0.46 5.97
N THR A 252 8.49 0.73 5.63
CA THR A 252 8.94 1.74 6.58
C THR A 252 8.35 3.10 6.19
N SER A 253 7.67 3.76 7.13
CA SER A 253 7.08 5.08 6.91
C SER A 253 8.18 6.14 6.76
N GLN A 254 8.04 6.99 5.74
CA GLN A 254 8.95 8.12 5.52
C GLN A 254 8.72 9.26 6.53
N ASN A 255 7.49 9.41 7.05
CA ASN A 255 7.18 10.49 8.01
C ASN A 255 7.61 10.15 9.44
N THR A 256 7.49 8.87 9.83
CA THR A 256 7.79 8.43 11.20
C THR A 256 9.11 7.69 11.31
N GLY A 257 9.66 7.18 10.21
CA GLY A 257 10.83 6.29 10.20
C GLY A 257 10.55 4.90 10.78
N MET A 258 9.30 4.58 11.10
CA MET A 258 8.93 3.34 11.79
C MET A 258 8.48 2.26 10.80
N SER A 259 8.95 1.04 11.05
CA SER A 259 8.38 -0.18 10.49
C SER A 259 7.34 -0.79 11.44
N LYS A 260 6.59 -1.79 10.97
CA LYS A 260 5.68 -2.58 11.80
C LYS A 260 6.40 -3.20 13.01
N ALA A 261 7.58 -3.77 12.80
CA ALA A 261 8.36 -4.37 13.88
C ALA A 261 8.76 -3.33 14.93
N ASN A 262 9.26 -2.17 14.51
CA ASN A 262 9.66 -1.11 15.43
C ASN A 262 8.48 -0.59 16.28
N ILE A 263 7.29 -0.50 15.70
CA ILE A 263 6.08 -0.15 16.43
C ILE A 263 5.78 -1.20 17.50
N LEU A 264 5.74 -2.48 17.13
CA LEU A 264 5.40 -3.56 18.05
C LEU A 264 6.42 -3.64 19.20
N ASP A 265 7.71 -3.52 18.89
CA ASP A 265 8.79 -3.51 19.90
C ASP A 265 8.65 -2.30 20.85
N ALA A 266 8.32 -1.12 20.33
CA ALA A 266 8.11 0.07 21.15
C ALA A 266 6.90 -0.07 22.09
N LEU A 267 5.81 -0.66 21.60
CA LEU A 267 4.61 -0.93 22.40
C LEU A 267 4.88 -1.96 23.50
N GLU A 268 5.59 -3.04 23.17
CA GLU A 268 6.02 -4.06 24.12
C GLU A 268 6.92 -3.46 25.20
N ALA A 269 7.88 -2.60 24.84
CA ALA A 269 8.72 -1.92 25.83
C ALA A 269 7.91 -1.05 26.80
N VAL A 270 6.85 -0.37 26.34
CA VAL A 270 5.97 0.41 27.23
C VAL A 270 5.22 -0.54 28.18
N ARG A 271 4.70 -1.66 27.68
CA ARG A 271 4.03 -2.66 28.53
C ARG A 271 4.98 -3.24 29.57
N ASP A 272 6.10 -3.79 29.13
CA ASP A 272 6.99 -4.60 29.97
C ASP A 272 7.76 -3.75 31.00
N VAL A 273 7.95 -2.45 30.74
CA VAL A 273 8.65 -1.55 31.66
C VAL A 273 7.65 -0.71 32.47
N HIS A 274 6.72 0.00 31.81
CA HIS A 274 5.90 1.00 32.50
C HIS A 274 4.65 0.38 33.14
N ILE A 275 3.94 -0.48 32.41
CA ILE A 275 2.72 -1.13 32.91
C ILE A 275 3.07 -2.12 34.03
N GLU A 276 4.09 -2.97 33.82
CA GLU A 276 4.55 -3.90 34.86
C GLU A 276 5.07 -3.19 36.12
N MET A 277 5.76 -2.05 35.96
CA MET A 277 6.19 -1.25 37.11
C MET A 277 5.00 -0.62 37.85
N LEU A 278 3.94 -0.22 37.15
CA LEU A 278 2.69 0.23 37.78
C LEU A 278 2.05 -0.90 38.58
N TYR A 279 1.84 -2.08 37.98
CA TYR A 279 1.30 -3.24 38.67
C TYR A 279 2.11 -3.60 39.91
N THR A 280 3.44 -3.66 39.78
CA THR A 280 4.34 -3.98 40.89
C THR A 280 4.22 -2.95 42.03
N LYS A 281 4.25 -1.65 41.71
CA LYS A 281 4.14 -0.60 42.73
C LYS A 281 2.78 -0.62 43.43
N ILE A 282 1.70 -0.82 42.68
CA ILE A 282 0.35 -0.93 43.22
C ILE A 282 0.26 -2.15 44.15
N ALA A 283 0.72 -3.32 43.70
CA ALA A 283 0.68 -4.56 44.45
C ALA A 283 1.52 -4.51 45.74
N VAL A 284 2.74 -3.98 45.68
CA VAL A 284 3.63 -3.91 46.85
C VAL A 284 3.10 -2.95 47.91
N SER A 285 2.43 -1.87 47.51
CA SER A 285 1.93 -0.84 48.42
C SER A 285 0.44 -0.95 48.76
N TYR A 286 -0.26 -1.90 48.14
CA TYR A 286 -1.73 -1.97 48.12
C TYR A 286 -2.34 -0.59 47.87
N ALA A 287 -1.80 0.15 46.90
CA ALA A 287 -2.24 1.52 46.65
C ALA A 287 -3.67 1.50 46.10
N THR A 288 -4.55 2.29 46.71
CA THR A 288 -5.93 2.47 46.26
C THR A 288 -6.40 3.89 46.53
N LYS A 289 -7.26 4.41 45.65
CA LYS A 289 -7.90 5.72 45.87
C LYS A 289 -9.11 5.61 46.80
N ASN A 290 -9.73 4.43 46.85
CA ASN A 290 -10.93 4.20 47.63
C ASN A 290 -10.89 2.77 48.19
N ALA A 291 -10.40 2.65 49.42
CA ALA A 291 -10.29 1.39 50.12
C ALA A 291 -11.67 0.72 50.30
N ASP A 292 -12.71 1.48 50.66
CA ASP A 292 -14.08 0.94 50.82
C ASP A 292 -14.60 0.32 49.52
N LYS A 293 -14.33 0.95 48.37
CA LYS A 293 -14.69 0.41 47.05
C LYS A 293 -13.89 -0.86 46.75
N SER A 294 -12.61 -0.90 47.09
CA SER A 294 -11.75 -2.09 46.93
C SER A 294 -12.26 -3.25 47.79
N VAL A 295 -12.61 -2.99 49.06
CA VAL A 295 -13.25 -3.96 49.95
C VAL A 295 -14.52 -4.52 49.31
N ALA A 296 -15.44 -3.64 48.88
CA ALA A 296 -16.71 -4.07 48.29
C ALA A 296 -16.53 -4.92 47.02
N VAL A 297 -15.52 -4.64 46.19
CA VAL A 297 -15.21 -5.44 45.00
C VAL A 297 -14.70 -6.83 45.40
N TYR A 298 -13.74 -6.91 46.32
CA TYR A 298 -13.18 -8.19 46.76
C TYR A 298 -14.19 -9.03 47.54
N GLU A 299 -15.04 -8.42 48.36
CA GLU A 299 -16.15 -9.11 49.03
C GLU A 299 -17.12 -9.70 48.01
N LYS A 300 -17.50 -8.95 46.97
CA LYS A 300 -18.37 -9.46 45.91
C LYS A 300 -17.72 -10.63 45.16
N LEU A 301 -16.44 -10.53 44.81
CA LEU A 301 -15.71 -11.63 44.15
C LEU A 301 -15.65 -12.88 45.05
N ALA A 302 -15.43 -12.70 46.35
CA ALA A 302 -15.50 -13.79 47.32
C ALA A 302 -16.89 -14.42 47.37
N GLU A 303 -17.96 -13.62 47.43
CA GLU A 303 -19.33 -14.11 47.41
C GLU A 303 -19.65 -14.90 46.13
N ASP A 304 -19.25 -14.40 44.97
CA ASP A 304 -19.42 -15.07 43.68
C ASP A 304 -18.76 -16.46 43.70
N LYS A 305 -17.53 -16.54 44.21
CA LYS A 305 -16.76 -17.79 44.36
C LYS A 305 -17.34 -18.72 45.42
N GLN A 306 -17.85 -18.19 46.52
CA GLN A 306 -18.54 -18.96 47.54
C GLN A 306 -19.84 -19.59 47.02
N ARG A 307 -20.57 -18.88 46.14
CA ARG A 307 -21.73 -19.45 45.43
C ARG A 307 -21.33 -20.54 44.44
N GLU A 308 -20.23 -20.36 43.71
CA GLU A 308 -19.68 -21.40 42.83
C GLU A 308 -19.26 -22.64 43.65
N TYR A 309 -18.54 -22.48 44.75
CA TYR A 309 -18.19 -23.55 45.68
C TYR A 309 -19.44 -24.30 46.16
N SER A 310 -20.45 -23.58 46.64
CA SER A 310 -21.68 -24.19 47.19
C SER A 310 -22.37 -25.07 46.13
N LYS A 311 -22.50 -24.56 44.90
CA LYS A 311 -23.09 -25.29 43.78
C LYS A 311 -22.29 -26.56 43.43
N ARG A 312 -20.96 -26.45 43.37
CA ARG A 312 -20.08 -27.57 42.98
C ARG A 312 -19.93 -28.62 44.09
N SER A 313 -19.92 -28.18 45.35
CA SER A 313 -19.88 -29.04 46.52
C SER A 313 -21.18 -29.84 46.67
N GLU A 314 -22.34 -29.23 46.39
CA GLU A 314 -23.63 -29.93 46.35
C GLU A 314 -23.71 -30.94 45.19
N GLU A 315 -23.21 -30.58 44.00
CA GLU A 315 -23.08 -31.50 42.86
C GLU A 315 -22.19 -32.70 43.21
N ALA A 316 -21.01 -32.46 43.80
CA ALA A 316 -20.10 -33.51 44.24
C ALA A 316 -20.73 -34.40 45.31
N SER A 317 -21.41 -33.81 46.31
CA SER A 317 -22.10 -34.56 47.37
C SER A 317 -23.20 -35.46 46.79
N SER A 318 -23.97 -34.96 45.84
CA SER A 318 -25.02 -35.73 45.16
C SER A 318 -24.43 -36.88 44.33
N LEU A 319 -23.35 -36.62 43.58
CA LEU A 319 -22.64 -37.65 42.81
C LEU A 319 -22.01 -38.70 43.73
N TYR A 320 -21.44 -38.30 44.87
CA TYR A 320 -20.89 -39.22 45.85
C TYR A 320 -21.97 -40.16 46.40
N LEU A 321 -23.16 -39.64 46.71
CA LEU A 321 -24.30 -40.46 47.12
C LEU A 321 -24.74 -41.43 46.01
N LEU A 322 -24.73 -41.01 44.74
CA LEU A 322 -25.05 -41.88 43.63
C LEU A 322 -24.00 -42.98 43.42
N ILE A 323 -22.71 -42.64 43.48
CA ILE A 323 -21.57 -43.56 43.37
C ILE A 323 -21.62 -44.61 44.48
N THR A 324 -21.80 -44.18 45.73
CA THR A 324 -21.82 -45.08 46.90
C THR A 324 -23.03 -46.02 46.91
N ASN A 325 -24.17 -45.56 46.38
CA ASN A 325 -25.39 -46.38 46.26
C ASN A 325 -25.50 -47.12 44.92
N PHE A 326 -24.51 -46.99 44.03
CA PHE A 326 -24.57 -47.57 42.69
C PHE A 326 -24.46 -49.10 42.75
N LYS A 327 -25.55 -49.78 42.42
CA LYS A 327 -25.54 -51.25 42.29
C LYS A 327 -25.12 -51.59 40.86
N VAL A 328 -24.00 -52.31 40.71
CA VAL A 328 -23.62 -52.89 39.42
C VAL A 328 -24.75 -53.83 38.99
N PRO A 329 -25.41 -53.61 37.84
CA PRO A 329 -26.38 -54.57 37.35
C PRO A 329 -25.64 -55.87 37.03
N GLU A 330 -25.90 -56.92 37.81
CA GLU A 330 -25.50 -58.27 37.43
C GLU A 330 -26.30 -58.66 36.18
N GLN A 331 -25.69 -58.50 34.99
CA GLN A 331 -26.25 -59.10 33.79
C GLN A 331 -25.99 -60.61 33.88
N THR A 332 -27.02 -61.35 34.30
CA THR A 332 -27.02 -62.81 34.21
C THR A 332 -27.43 -63.21 32.79
N MET A 333 -26.48 -63.74 32.02
CA MET A 333 -26.77 -64.33 30.72
C MET A 333 -27.31 -65.74 30.96
N VAL A 334 -28.60 -65.97 30.72
CA VAL A 334 -29.18 -67.32 30.76
C VAL A 334 -28.84 -68.02 29.44
N ILE A 335 -27.84 -68.89 29.47
CA ILE A 335 -27.52 -69.76 28.33
C ILE A 335 -28.57 -70.87 28.31
N SER A 336 -29.53 -70.77 27.40
CA SER A 336 -30.53 -71.82 27.19
C SER A 336 -29.86 -73.01 26.51
N GLY A 337 -29.56 -74.08 27.27
CA GLY A 337 -29.11 -75.37 26.72
C GLY A 337 -27.99 -76.11 27.45
N SER A 338 -27.37 -75.57 28.50
CA SER A 338 -26.37 -76.31 29.28
C SER A 338 -26.61 -76.19 30.79
N THR A 339 -26.31 -77.29 31.48
CA THR A 339 -26.48 -77.50 32.91
C THR A 339 -25.74 -76.44 33.73
N GLY A 340 -26.49 -75.44 34.23
CA GLY A 340 -26.27 -74.82 35.54
C GLY A 340 -25.02 -73.97 35.78
N GLY A 341 -24.53 -73.20 34.80
CA GLY A 341 -23.46 -72.22 35.02
C GLY A 341 -23.88 -70.79 34.71
N THR A 342 -24.16 -69.97 35.73
CA THR A 342 -24.32 -68.52 35.59
C THR A 342 -22.95 -67.88 35.37
N LEU A 343 -22.68 -67.33 34.18
CA LEU A 343 -21.48 -66.53 33.93
C LEU A 343 -21.77 -65.07 34.32
N ALA A 344 -21.15 -64.61 35.41
CA ALA A 344 -21.17 -63.18 35.78
C ALA A 344 -20.16 -62.43 34.91
N LEU A 345 -20.63 -61.64 33.96
CA LEU A 345 -19.77 -60.72 33.22
C LEU A 345 -19.53 -59.47 34.08
N LYS A 346 -18.39 -59.39 34.76
CA LYS A 346 -17.89 -58.14 35.35
C LYS A 346 -17.41 -57.22 34.21
N GLY A 347 -18.34 -56.55 33.54
CA GLY A 347 -18.02 -55.44 32.64
C GLY A 347 -17.69 -54.18 33.43
N GLN A 348 -16.66 -53.42 33.02
CA GLN A 348 -16.48 -52.03 33.44
C GLN A 348 -17.79 -51.27 33.19
N ASN A 349 -18.29 -50.58 34.22
CA ASN A 349 -19.54 -49.85 34.11
C ASN A 349 -19.22 -48.39 33.75
N THR A 350 -19.30 -48.08 32.46
CA THR A 350 -19.03 -46.73 31.93
C THR A 350 -19.87 -45.62 32.57
N GLN A 351 -21.08 -45.92 33.07
CA GLN A 351 -21.85 -44.93 33.85
C GLN A 351 -21.22 -44.67 35.22
N TYR A 352 -20.77 -45.71 35.92
CA TYR A 352 -20.04 -45.57 37.18
C TYR A 352 -18.76 -44.75 36.97
N ASP A 353 -17.96 -45.08 35.96
CA ASP A 353 -16.73 -44.37 35.65
C ASP A 353 -17.00 -42.90 35.29
N SER A 354 -18.08 -42.62 34.54
CA SER A 354 -18.52 -41.26 34.24
C SER A 354 -18.95 -40.48 35.48
N MET A 355 -19.70 -41.11 36.40
CA MET A 355 -20.09 -40.47 37.66
C MET A 355 -18.87 -40.16 38.53
N VAL A 356 -17.91 -41.10 38.63
CA VAL A 356 -16.65 -40.88 39.37
C VAL A 356 -15.85 -39.74 38.75
N ALA A 357 -15.71 -39.69 37.42
CA ALA A 357 -15.00 -38.60 36.75
C ALA A 357 -15.68 -37.23 36.97
N ARG A 358 -17.03 -37.20 36.91
CA ARG A 358 -17.81 -35.99 37.20
C ARG A 358 -17.68 -35.57 38.66
N TYR A 359 -17.69 -36.52 39.59
CA TYR A 359 -17.48 -36.28 41.02
C TYR A 359 -16.13 -35.60 41.26
N VAL A 360 -15.04 -36.19 40.76
CA VAL A 360 -13.68 -35.63 40.91
C VAL A 360 -13.59 -34.23 40.28
N THR A 361 -14.22 -34.03 39.12
CA THR A 361 -14.25 -32.72 38.46
C THR A 361 -15.02 -31.69 39.28
N ALA A 362 -16.19 -32.06 39.81
CA ALA A 362 -17.01 -31.18 40.64
C ALA A 362 -16.30 -30.84 41.96
N GLU A 363 -15.67 -31.82 42.61
CA GLU A 363 -14.88 -31.66 43.82
C GLU A 363 -13.69 -30.72 43.59
N ASN A 364 -12.87 -30.96 42.56
CA ASN A 364 -11.74 -30.09 42.24
C ASN A 364 -12.17 -28.64 41.99
N LYS A 365 -13.26 -28.43 41.23
CA LYS A 365 -13.82 -27.09 40.99
C LYS A 365 -14.32 -26.44 42.26
N ALA A 366 -14.95 -27.22 43.16
CA ALA A 366 -15.37 -26.71 44.47
C ALA A 366 -14.15 -26.26 45.28
N THR A 367 -13.12 -27.10 45.40
CA THR A 367 -11.89 -26.78 46.13
C THR A 367 -11.20 -25.52 45.58
N MET A 368 -11.08 -25.40 44.26
CA MET A 368 -10.52 -24.19 43.62
C MET A 368 -11.34 -22.95 43.93
N ALA A 369 -12.67 -23.02 43.78
CA ALA A 369 -13.56 -21.90 44.09
C ALA A 369 -13.48 -21.48 45.57
N LEU A 370 -13.33 -22.43 46.49
CA LEU A 370 -13.13 -22.13 47.92
C LEU A 370 -11.78 -21.44 48.17
N ALA A 371 -10.71 -21.90 47.52
CA ALA A 371 -9.40 -21.26 47.62
C ALA A 371 -9.43 -19.82 47.09
N ASP A 372 -10.05 -19.61 45.92
CA ASP A 372 -10.27 -18.26 45.34
C ASP A 372 -11.07 -17.36 46.29
N SER A 373 -12.16 -17.89 46.87
CA SER A 373 -12.98 -17.15 47.84
C SER A 373 -12.18 -16.70 49.06
N ASN A 374 -11.40 -17.61 49.66
CA ASN A 374 -10.56 -17.30 50.82
C ASN A 374 -9.48 -16.26 50.49
N TYR A 375 -8.90 -16.35 49.28
CA TYR A 375 -7.97 -15.36 48.79
C TYR A 375 -8.61 -13.97 48.71
N TYR A 376 -9.80 -13.86 48.08
CA TYR A 376 -10.48 -12.57 47.96
C TYR A 376 -10.92 -11.99 49.32
N LEU A 377 -11.34 -12.82 50.28
CA LEU A 377 -11.62 -12.36 51.64
C LEU A 377 -10.35 -11.82 52.33
N ALA A 378 -9.20 -12.46 52.13
CA ALA A 378 -7.94 -11.97 52.67
C ALA A 378 -7.54 -10.61 52.04
N GLU A 379 -7.75 -10.42 50.74
CA GLU A 379 -7.55 -9.14 50.07
C GLU A 379 -8.51 -8.06 50.58
N ALA A 380 -9.80 -8.37 50.74
CA ALA A 380 -10.77 -7.44 51.35
C ALA A 380 -10.35 -7.00 52.76
N ALA A 381 -9.85 -7.94 53.57
CA ALA A 381 -9.33 -7.62 54.90
C ALA A 381 -8.11 -6.69 54.85
N ARG A 382 -7.22 -6.85 53.86
CA ARG A 382 -6.07 -5.95 53.62
C ARG A 382 -6.47 -4.53 53.22
N PHE A 383 -7.61 -4.35 52.57
CA PHE A 383 -8.12 -3.00 52.28
C PHE A 383 -8.95 -2.41 53.44
N SER A 384 -9.37 -3.25 54.39
CA SER A 384 -10.14 -2.83 55.57
C SER A 384 -9.25 -2.31 56.71
N ASP A 385 -7.97 -2.72 56.78
CA ASP A 385 -6.98 -2.19 57.73
C ASP A 385 -6.22 -1.00 57.11
N SER A 386 -6.32 0.17 57.74
CA SER A 386 -5.67 1.39 57.25
C SER A 386 -4.13 1.35 57.32
N ASN A 387 -3.54 0.37 58.00
CA ASN A 387 -2.09 0.17 58.05
C ASN A 387 -1.56 -0.70 56.91
N THR A 388 -2.42 -1.41 56.19
CA THR A 388 -2.00 -2.36 55.14
C THR A 388 -2.10 -1.80 53.72
N PHE A 389 -2.79 -0.68 53.53
CA PHE A 389 -2.92 -0.02 52.23
C PHE A 389 -2.33 1.39 52.19
N SER A 390 -1.94 1.82 50.98
CA SER A 390 -1.44 3.18 50.74
C SER A 390 -2.52 4.05 50.11
N GLY A 391 -3.12 4.93 50.91
CA GLY A 391 -4.13 5.89 50.43
C GLY A 391 -3.57 7.00 49.53
N PRO A 392 -4.45 7.87 48.97
CA PRO A 392 -4.08 8.91 48.00
C PRO A 392 -2.95 9.85 48.42
N ASP A 393 -2.85 10.14 49.72
CA ASP A 393 -1.87 11.10 50.26
C ASP A 393 -0.48 10.50 50.51
N SER A 394 -0.36 9.17 50.40
CA SER A 394 0.90 8.44 50.62
C SER A 394 1.95 8.77 49.55
N GLN A 395 3.23 8.58 49.89
CA GLN A 395 4.31 8.76 48.92
C GLN A 395 4.21 7.77 47.76
N SER A 396 3.87 6.50 48.04
CA SER A 396 3.66 5.46 47.02
C SER A 396 2.57 5.85 46.03
N ALA A 397 1.43 6.36 46.52
CA ALA A 397 0.34 6.83 45.66
C ALA A 397 0.77 8.01 44.77
N LYS A 398 1.51 8.98 45.33
CA LYS A 398 2.06 10.11 44.55
C LYS A 398 3.01 9.66 43.45
N ASP A 399 3.85 8.65 43.74
CA ASP A 399 4.77 8.09 42.75
C ASP A 399 4.04 7.30 41.66
N ILE A 400 2.97 6.57 42.02
CA ILE A 400 2.08 5.90 41.06
C ILE A 400 1.38 6.92 40.16
N VAL A 401 0.85 8.02 40.71
CA VAL A 401 0.21 9.09 39.91
C VAL A 401 1.18 9.68 38.89
N LYS A 402 2.43 9.94 39.27
CA LYS A 402 3.46 10.40 38.33
C LYS A 402 3.72 9.38 37.23
N LEU A 403 3.83 8.10 37.59
CA LEU A 403 4.09 7.04 36.62
C LEU A 403 2.90 6.83 35.67
N LEU A 404 1.66 6.93 36.16
CA LEU A 404 0.45 6.93 35.32
C LEU A 404 0.49 8.08 34.31
N ALA A 405 0.85 9.29 34.74
CA ALA A 405 0.94 10.44 33.83
C ALA A 405 2.00 10.26 32.73
N ILE A 406 3.18 9.75 33.09
CA ILE A 406 4.27 9.44 32.14
C ILE A 406 3.81 8.36 31.16
N THR A 407 3.22 7.28 31.67
CA THR A 407 2.75 6.14 30.87
C THR A 407 1.65 6.57 29.89
N LYS A 408 0.70 7.38 30.35
CA LYS A 408 -0.33 8.01 29.50
C LYS A 408 0.32 8.80 28.35
N GLY A 409 1.30 9.65 28.66
CA GLY A 409 2.03 10.44 27.66
C GLY A 409 2.68 9.57 26.59
N ASN A 410 3.36 8.49 27.00
CA ASN A 410 3.98 7.53 26.09
C ASN A 410 2.96 6.81 25.22
N ILE A 411 1.82 6.38 25.78
CA ILE A 411 0.74 5.74 25.02
C ILE A 411 0.17 6.70 23.98
N SER A 412 -0.15 7.93 24.36
CA SER A 412 -0.68 8.94 23.42
C SER A 412 0.33 9.28 22.31
N GLN A 413 1.62 9.33 22.61
CA GLN A 413 2.66 9.55 21.60
C GLN A 413 2.77 8.36 20.64
N ASN A 414 2.85 7.13 21.17
CA ASN A 414 2.93 5.93 20.34
C ASN A 414 1.69 5.76 19.46
N MET A 415 0.49 6.10 19.96
CA MET A 415 -0.72 6.06 19.16
C MET A 415 -0.68 7.03 17.97
N LYS A 416 -0.14 8.24 18.14
CA LYS A 416 0.07 9.17 17.02
C LYS A 416 1.03 8.59 15.98
N ILE A 417 2.11 7.95 16.43
CA ILE A 417 3.07 7.27 15.56
C ILE A 417 2.35 6.15 14.81
N VAL A 418 1.70 5.22 15.52
CA VAL A 418 0.93 4.09 14.95
C VAL A 418 -0.05 4.58 13.89
N ASN A 419 -0.91 5.54 14.21
CA ASN A 419 -1.90 6.07 13.26
C ASN A 419 -1.24 6.72 12.04
N THR A 420 -0.13 7.43 12.22
CA THR A 420 0.60 8.07 11.11
C THR A 420 1.29 7.02 10.24
N THR A 421 1.98 6.05 10.83
CA THR A 421 2.67 4.98 10.09
C THR A 421 1.69 4.08 9.34
N VAL A 422 0.56 3.71 9.95
CA VAL A 422 -0.49 2.93 9.27
C VAL A 422 -1.11 3.75 8.15
N LYS A 423 -1.39 5.03 8.37
CA LYS A 423 -1.84 5.93 7.29
C LYS A 423 -0.81 5.97 6.15
N ASP A 424 0.48 6.11 6.44
CA ASP A 424 1.53 6.10 5.42
C ASP A 424 1.63 4.77 4.69
N TYR A 425 1.46 3.65 5.40
CA TYR A 425 1.43 2.31 4.82
C TYR A 425 0.31 2.15 3.81
N TYR A 426 -0.90 2.57 4.20
CA TYR A 426 -2.02 2.58 3.28
C TYR A 426 -1.82 3.61 2.18
N ASN A 427 -1.22 4.76 2.44
CA ASN A 427 -0.88 5.74 1.39
C ASN A 427 0.07 5.14 0.36
N ASP A 428 1.14 4.45 0.75
CA ASP A 428 2.09 3.82 -0.17
C ASP A 428 1.44 2.71 -1.00
N LYS A 429 0.72 1.79 -0.34
CA LYS A 429 0.00 0.71 -1.04
C LYS A 429 -1.14 1.23 -1.92
N ALA A 430 -1.87 2.23 -1.44
CA ALA A 430 -2.97 2.88 -2.16
C ALA A 430 -2.46 3.85 -3.23
N TYR A 431 -1.20 4.30 -3.15
CA TYR A 431 -0.62 5.18 -4.14
C TYR A 431 -0.65 4.51 -5.53
N LYS A 432 -0.52 3.19 -5.56
CA LYS A 432 -0.65 2.39 -6.78
C LYS A 432 -2.08 1.92 -7.07
N LYS A 433 -3.02 2.05 -6.12
CA LYS A 433 -4.34 1.38 -6.17
C LYS A 433 -5.49 2.26 -6.66
N TYR A 434 -5.46 3.58 -6.43
CA TYR A 434 -6.60 4.45 -6.78
C TYR A 434 -6.34 5.36 -7.97
N ALA A 435 -5.22 6.07 -7.99
CA ALA A 435 -4.90 7.02 -9.07
C ALA A 435 -3.37 7.17 -9.23
N GLU A 436 -2.88 7.13 -10.46
CA GLU A 436 -1.49 7.35 -10.84
C GLU A 436 -1.39 8.51 -11.82
N GLN A 437 -0.43 9.40 -11.60
CA GLN A 437 -0.05 10.40 -12.58
C GLN A 437 0.82 9.71 -13.65
N LEU A 438 0.29 9.57 -14.86
CA LEU A 438 1.00 8.91 -15.96
C LEU A 438 2.11 9.79 -16.54
N ILE A 439 1.92 11.10 -16.52
CA ILE A 439 2.84 12.08 -17.10
C ILE A 439 3.00 13.25 -16.13
N PRO A 440 4.24 13.63 -15.75
CA PRO A 440 4.47 14.81 -14.90
C PRO A 440 3.92 16.06 -15.57
N THR A 441 3.39 17.01 -14.78
CA THR A 441 2.69 18.19 -15.32
C THR A 441 3.58 19.02 -16.25
N GLN A 442 3.15 19.16 -17.51
CA GLN A 442 3.87 19.90 -18.54
C GLN A 442 3.28 21.29 -18.71
N SER A 443 4.13 22.30 -18.91
CA SER A 443 3.72 23.66 -19.25
C SER A 443 3.84 23.91 -20.75
N TYR A 444 2.82 24.53 -21.35
CA TYR A 444 2.80 24.85 -22.78
C TYR A 444 3.07 26.34 -23.00
N GLU A 445 4.35 26.70 -23.07
CA GLU A 445 4.80 27.97 -23.67
C GLU A 445 5.17 27.74 -25.13
N LYS A 446 4.19 27.83 -26.04
CA LYS A 446 4.53 27.92 -27.45
C LYS A 446 4.95 29.36 -27.78
N ASP A 447 6.26 29.63 -27.74
CA ASP A 447 6.84 30.61 -28.66
C ASP A 447 6.94 29.92 -30.01
N ASN A 448 6.00 30.23 -30.90
CA ASN A 448 5.86 29.55 -32.17
C ASN A 448 5.99 30.53 -33.34
N ASP A 449 7.14 31.19 -33.43
CA ASP A 449 7.73 31.29 -34.75
C ASP A 449 8.20 29.88 -35.11
N ILE A 450 7.36 29.12 -35.83
CA ILE A 450 7.82 27.91 -36.50
C ILE A 450 8.99 28.37 -37.35
N ASN A 451 10.21 28.02 -36.95
CA ASN A 451 11.38 28.34 -37.73
C ASN A 451 11.38 27.38 -38.92
N LEU A 452 10.54 27.71 -39.90
CA LEU A 452 10.29 26.93 -41.10
C LEU A 452 11.61 26.68 -41.84
N LEU A 453 12.55 27.63 -41.71
CA LEU A 453 13.89 27.56 -42.25
C LEU A 453 14.75 26.52 -41.50
N LEU A 454 14.67 26.45 -40.16
CA LEU A 454 15.35 25.42 -39.37
C LEU A 454 14.78 24.02 -39.61
N ASN A 455 13.46 23.88 -39.64
CA ASN A 455 12.82 22.59 -39.91
C ASN A 455 13.06 22.12 -41.35
N ALA A 456 13.04 23.03 -42.32
CA ALA A 456 13.42 22.72 -43.70
C ALA A 456 14.90 22.34 -43.81
N ALA A 457 15.80 22.99 -43.05
CA ALA A 457 17.22 22.64 -43.00
C ALA A 457 17.46 21.25 -42.42
N ILE A 458 16.77 20.89 -41.33
CA ILE A 458 16.83 19.56 -40.71
C ILE A 458 16.30 18.50 -41.70
N ALA A 459 15.15 18.75 -42.32
CA ALA A 459 14.55 17.84 -43.30
C ALA A 459 15.43 17.66 -44.54
N PHE A 460 16.12 18.72 -44.97
CA PHE A 460 17.07 18.67 -46.08
C PHE A 460 18.28 17.78 -45.75
N VAL A 461 18.87 17.92 -44.56
CA VAL A 461 19.98 17.07 -44.12
C VAL A 461 19.54 15.62 -43.97
N ALA A 462 18.39 15.37 -43.32
CA ALA A 462 17.83 14.04 -43.16
C ALA A 462 17.53 13.37 -44.52
N GLY A 463 17.00 14.14 -45.48
CA GLY A 463 16.74 13.68 -46.83
C GLY A 463 18.01 13.28 -47.60
N ILE A 464 19.12 14.00 -47.43
CA ILE A 464 20.41 13.65 -48.03
C ILE A 464 20.95 12.35 -47.43
N ILE A 465 20.87 12.19 -46.10
CA ILE A 465 21.32 10.99 -45.40
C ILE A 465 20.51 9.77 -45.86
N LEU A 466 19.17 9.90 -45.88
CA LEU A 466 18.28 8.82 -46.31
C LEU A 466 18.48 8.48 -47.79
N GLY A 467 18.56 9.49 -48.66
CA GLY A 467 18.81 9.29 -50.08
C GLY A 467 20.15 8.61 -50.35
N SER A 468 21.20 9.01 -49.62
CA SER A 468 22.54 8.41 -49.72
C SER A 468 22.52 6.94 -49.28
N SER A 469 21.82 6.64 -48.19
CA SER A 469 21.67 5.27 -47.68
C SER A 469 20.93 4.37 -48.68
N ILE A 470 19.85 4.86 -49.30
CA ILE A 470 19.11 4.11 -50.33
C ILE A 470 19.99 3.83 -51.56
N VAL A 471 20.79 4.80 -51.99
CA VAL A 471 21.70 4.62 -53.14
C VAL A 471 22.77 3.57 -52.84
N LEU A 472 23.40 3.63 -51.66
CA LEU A 472 24.42 2.66 -51.26
C LEU A 472 23.82 1.26 -51.11
N PHE A 473 22.65 1.15 -50.47
CA PHE A 473 21.97 -0.13 -50.28
C PHE A 473 21.52 -0.74 -51.61
N ARG A 474 21.08 0.07 -52.56
CA ARG A 474 20.72 -0.40 -53.91
C ARG A 474 21.92 -0.92 -54.70
N GLU A 475 23.08 -0.30 -54.53
CA GLU A 475 24.31 -0.78 -55.20
C GLU A 475 24.82 -2.05 -54.54
N TYR A 476 24.78 -2.13 -53.21
CA TYR A 476 25.10 -3.35 -52.46
C TYR A 476 24.27 -4.56 -52.94
N LEU A 477 22.94 -4.41 -53.02
CA LEU A 477 22.06 -5.48 -53.51
C LEU A 477 22.33 -5.89 -54.96
N LYS A 478 22.76 -4.96 -55.81
CA LYS A 478 23.11 -5.28 -57.21
C LYS A 478 24.42 -6.03 -57.34
N ASN A 479 25.37 -5.77 -56.45
CA ASN A 479 26.64 -6.47 -56.44
C ASN A 479 26.46 -7.90 -55.90
N ASP A 480 25.64 -8.09 -54.87
CA ASP A 480 25.25 -9.43 -54.38
C ASP A 480 24.54 -10.26 -55.47
N GLU A 481 23.67 -9.65 -56.29
CA GLU A 481 23.01 -10.33 -57.41
C GLU A 481 23.97 -10.71 -58.56
N GLN A 482 25.10 -10.00 -58.71
CA GLN A 482 26.11 -10.32 -59.73
C GLN A 482 27.10 -11.38 -59.27
N GLU A 483 27.41 -11.45 -57.97
CA GLU A 483 28.25 -12.52 -57.39
C GLU A 483 27.48 -13.82 -57.20
N GLY A 484 26.16 -13.78 -56.95
CA GLY A 484 25.30 -14.96 -56.86
C GLY A 484 24.88 -15.60 -58.20
N GLY A 485 25.18 -14.97 -59.34
CA GLY A 485 24.78 -15.44 -60.69
C GLY A 485 25.87 -16.19 -61.47
N GLY A 486 27.04 -16.43 -60.86
CA GLY A 486 28.21 -17.01 -61.52
C GLY A 486 28.37 -18.53 -61.47
N ASP A 487 27.46 -19.26 -60.80
CA ASP A 487 27.64 -20.70 -60.49
C ASP A 487 26.58 -21.63 -61.13
N GLU A 488 25.94 -21.21 -62.23
CA GLU A 488 25.23 -22.12 -63.14
C GLU A 488 25.59 -21.85 -64.61
N ALA A 489 26.69 -22.47 -65.07
CA ALA A 489 26.95 -22.81 -66.47
C ALA A 489 27.80 -24.09 -66.58
#